data_AF-A0A2V7KTY3-F1
#
_entry.id   AF-A0A2V7KTY3-F1
#
_cell.length_a   1.000
_cell.length_b   1.000
_cell.length_c   1.000
_cell.angle_alpha   90.00
_cell.angle_beta   90.00
_cell.angle_gamma   90.00
#
_symmetry.space_group_name_H-M   'P 1'
#
loop_
_entity.id
_entity.type
_entity.pdbx_description
1 polymer ?
#
loop_
_entity_poly.entity_id
_entity_poly.type
_entity_poly.pdbx_seq_one_letter_code
_entity_poly.pdbx_strand_id
1 'polypeptide(L)'
;MTRRVGSLGLVVAGWGMWMACRPSYAASADGEGQRIFRFDTFGDEKFWTDTAKMQQVIQSSVSPTLALKVGLRVDADAIPPEVAQAIKAGQVDLNSPATTVTLLKLNAVVGLRGTVETVGGKDTLVRVGITCALCHSNVDSAFAPGIGHRRDGWPNRDLNVGAIIALSPAITDAQKAVYNSWGPGKYDPRYNIDGKSTPLALPPAYGLAHVRNETYTAEGPISYWNAYVAVTQMHGQGNFSDPRLGIAVTQSPDLVTSKLAALREYQHSLSGPAPVAGSFDAAAARRGRVLFDRSCISCHVATNGTDNNSNNRLHSPSETGMDAGYAQRTANKAYRTTPLRGLVQHAPYFHDGSAATLADVVAHYNRVRKLNLTNAQQKDLIEFLKTL
;
A
#
# COMPACT_ATOMS: atom_id res chain seq x y z
N MET A 1 71.01 2.96 -56.32
CA MET A 1 70.48 1.73 -55.69
C MET A 1 69.68 2.17 -54.46
N THR A 2 68.35 2.34 -54.58
CA THR A 2 67.30 1.37 -54.15
C THR A 2 67.34 1.14 -52.63
N ARG A 3 66.33 1.42 -51.78
CA ARG A 3 64.85 1.52 -51.82
C ARG A 3 64.40 2.39 -50.61
N ARG A 4 63.48 3.35 -50.74
CA ARG A 4 62.03 3.33 -50.38
C ARG A 4 61.58 2.34 -49.27
N VAL A 5 60.78 2.85 -48.32
CA VAL A 5 59.42 2.43 -47.84
C VAL A 5 59.29 3.00 -46.41
N GLY A 6 58.22 3.63 -45.93
CA GLY A 6 56.89 3.92 -46.45
C GLY A 6 56.02 4.38 -45.27
N SER A 7 55.19 5.40 -45.48
CA SER A 7 54.16 5.87 -44.55
C SER A 7 53.09 4.80 -44.31
N LEU A 8 52.57 4.71 -43.09
CA LEU A 8 51.26 4.13 -42.82
C LEU A 8 50.56 4.95 -41.73
N GLY A 9 49.64 5.81 -42.17
CA GLY A 9 48.42 6.04 -41.41
C GLY A 9 47.51 4.84 -41.62
N LEU A 10 46.79 4.44 -40.56
CA LEU A 10 45.62 3.59 -40.69
C LEU A 10 44.50 4.17 -39.82
N VAL A 11 43.48 4.67 -40.52
CA VAL A 11 42.12 4.80 -40.02
C VAL A 11 41.58 3.38 -39.81
N VAL A 12 40.99 3.09 -38.65
CA VAL A 12 40.00 2.03 -38.52
C VAL A 12 38.81 2.56 -37.72
N ALA A 13 37.71 2.74 -38.43
CA ALA A 13 36.38 2.81 -37.90
C ALA A 13 36.02 1.48 -37.22
N GLY A 14 35.38 1.53 -36.06
CA GLY A 14 34.85 0.36 -35.38
C GLY A 14 33.65 0.76 -34.54
N TRP A 15 32.46 0.58 -35.11
CA TRP A 15 31.20 0.63 -34.39
C TRP A 15 31.23 -0.35 -33.22
N GLY A 16 31.29 0.17 -32.00
CA GLY A 16 31.12 -0.58 -30.77
C GLY A 16 29.78 -0.22 -30.17
N MET A 17 28.78 -1.04 -30.45
CA MET A 17 27.44 -1.01 -29.86
C MET A 17 27.56 -0.94 -28.33
N TRP A 18 27.25 0.22 -27.74
CA TRP A 18 27.04 0.33 -26.29
C TRP A 18 25.75 -0.42 -25.97
N MET A 19 25.90 -1.74 -25.73
CA MET A 19 24.89 -2.54 -25.05
C MET A 19 24.61 -1.85 -23.73
N ALA A 20 23.45 -1.20 -23.66
CA ALA A 20 22.87 -0.74 -22.41
C ALA A 20 22.84 -1.92 -21.46
N CYS A 21 23.72 -1.90 -20.46
CA CYS A 21 23.65 -2.78 -19.32
C CYS A 21 22.39 -2.36 -18.55
N ARG A 22 21.24 -2.91 -18.95
CA ARG A 22 20.07 -2.95 -18.09
C ARG A 22 20.52 -3.69 -16.83
N PRO A 23 20.24 -3.18 -15.62
CA PRO A 23 20.41 -4.01 -14.43
C PRO A 23 19.51 -5.22 -14.63
N SER A 24 20.16 -6.34 -14.96
CA SER A 24 19.55 -7.65 -14.86
C SER A 24 19.40 -7.86 -13.36
N TYR A 25 18.17 -7.77 -12.87
CA TYR A 25 17.85 -8.30 -11.56
C TYR A 25 18.20 -9.79 -11.62
N ALA A 26 19.37 -10.14 -11.09
CA ALA A 26 19.61 -11.49 -10.63
C ALA A 26 18.44 -11.81 -9.68
N ALA A 27 17.72 -12.87 -9.99
CA ALA A 27 16.64 -13.36 -9.16
C ALA A 27 17.21 -13.72 -7.77
N SER A 28 17.21 -12.76 -6.83
CA SER A 28 17.11 -13.09 -5.42
C SER A 28 15.79 -13.82 -5.20
N ALA A 29 15.70 -14.61 -4.13
CA ALA A 29 14.65 -15.57 -3.83
C ALA A 29 13.24 -14.99 -3.55
N ASP A 30 12.83 -14.01 -4.34
CA ASP A 30 11.61 -13.23 -4.26
C ASP A 30 10.64 -13.75 -5.33
N GLY A 31 9.60 -14.47 -4.91
CA GLY A 31 8.64 -15.12 -5.80
C GLY A 31 7.88 -14.13 -6.70
N GLU A 32 7.32 -14.64 -7.82
CA GLU A 32 6.61 -13.85 -8.83
C GLU A 32 5.56 -12.89 -8.23
N GLY A 33 4.81 -13.34 -7.21
CA GLY A 33 3.81 -12.52 -6.52
C GLY A 33 4.36 -11.28 -5.82
N GLN A 34 5.56 -11.36 -5.24
CA GLN A 34 6.22 -10.21 -4.62
C GLN A 34 6.63 -9.18 -5.67
N ARG A 35 7.19 -9.64 -6.79
CA ARG A 35 7.52 -8.78 -7.92
C ARG A 35 6.28 -8.07 -8.45
N ILE A 36 5.16 -8.79 -8.58
CA ILE A 36 3.86 -8.21 -8.99
C ILE A 36 3.44 -7.13 -8.00
N PHE A 37 3.39 -7.46 -6.71
CA PHE A 37 2.96 -6.54 -5.65
C PHE A 37 3.78 -5.25 -5.60
N ARG A 38 5.11 -5.34 -5.76
CA ARG A 38 6.04 -4.21 -5.62
C ARG A 38 6.21 -3.36 -6.86
N PHE A 39 6.08 -3.95 -8.05
CA PHE A 39 6.59 -3.33 -9.27
C PHE A 39 5.65 -3.38 -10.48
N ASP A 40 4.56 -4.14 -10.43
CA ASP A 40 3.63 -4.23 -11.55
C ASP A 40 2.57 -3.13 -11.48
N THR A 41 2.55 -2.30 -12.52
CA THR A 41 1.59 -1.21 -12.70
C THR A 41 0.34 -1.64 -13.43
N PHE A 42 0.32 -2.86 -13.97
CA PHE A 42 -0.75 -3.36 -14.83
C PHE A 42 -1.04 -2.45 -16.03
N GLY A 43 -0.09 -1.61 -16.47
CA GLY A 43 -0.29 -0.65 -17.56
C GLY A 43 -1.03 0.63 -17.16
N ASP A 44 -1.17 0.89 -15.86
CA ASP A 44 -1.87 2.08 -15.35
C ASP A 44 -1.18 3.41 -15.67
N GLU A 45 0.04 3.39 -16.20
CA GLU A 45 0.73 4.60 -16.65
C GLU A 45 -0.08 5.33 -17.70
N LYS A 46 -0.92 4.62 -18.49
CA LYS A 46 -1.83 5.26 -19.44
C LYS A 46 -2.74 6.27 -18.74
N PHE A 47 -3.27 5.93 -17.58
CA PHE A 47 -4.08 6.87 -16.82
C PHE A 47 -3.21 7.89 -16.10
N TRP A 48 -2.26 7.46 -15.28
CA TRP A 48 -1.50 8.38 -14.41
C TRP A 48 -0.62 9.37 -15.18
N THR A 49 -0.11 8.95 -16.34
CA THR A 49 0.70 9.79 -17.24
C THR A 49 -0.16 10.53 -18.25
N ASP A 50 -0.97 9.80 -19.02
CA ASP A 50 -1.59 10.38 -20.22
C ASP A 50 -2.88 11.12 -19.89
N THR A 51 -3.62 10.69 -18.86
CA THR A 51 -4.86 11.34 -18.41
C THR A 51 -4.61 12.29 -17.24
N ALA A 52 -4.08 11.79 -16.13
CA ALA A 52 -3.91 12.55 -14.89
C ALA A 52 -2.69 13.50 -14.90
N LYS A 53 -1.80 13.39 -15.89
CA LYS A 53 -0.62 14.25 -16.07
C LYS A 53 0.29 14.32 -14.83
N MET A 54 0.36 13.26 -14.01
CA MET A 54 1.12 13.28 -12.76
C MET A 54 2.62 13.43 -12.97
N GLN A 55 3.16 12.94 -14.09
CA GLN A 55 4.56 13.16 -14.48
C GLN A 55 4.91 14.65 -14.62
N GLN A 56 3.97 15.49 -15.04
CA GLN A 56 4.20 16.94 -15.16
C GLN A 56 4.22 17.61 -13.78
N VAL A 57 3.29 17.22 -12.91
CA VAL A 57 3.21 17.68 -11.52
C VAL A 57 4.49 17.30 -10.76
N ILE A 58 4.91 16.03 -10.87
CA ILE A 58 6.10 15.52 -10.19
C ILE A 58 7.34 16.30 -10.61
N GLN A 59 7.56 16.46 -11.92
CA GLN A 59 8.75 17.13 -12.44
C GLN A 59 8.82 18.63 -12.14
N SER A 60 7.66 19.28 -12.01
CA SER A 60 7.60 20.73 -11.80
C SER A 60 7.59 21.12 -10.32
N SER A 61 7.00 20.30 -9.45
CA SER A 61 6.53 20.77 -8.14
C SER A 61 6.74 19.81 -6.98
N VAL A 62 7.07 18.54 -7.21
CA VAL A 62 7.16 17.55 -6.12
C VAL A 62 8.60 17.27 -5.76
N SER A 63 9.07 17.86 -4.66
CA SER A 63 10.36 17.53 -4.06
C SER A 63 10.29 16.29 -3.16
N PRO A 64 11.44 15.67 -2.81
CA PRO A 64 11.47 14.60 -1.82
C PRO A 64 10.84 14.99 -0.48
N THR A 65 11.08 16.21 -0.01
CA THR A 65 10.50 16.72 1.24
C THR A 65 8.97 16.78 1.16
N LEU A 66 8.42 17.27 0.05
CA LEU A 66 6.97 17.30 -0.15
C LEU A 66 6.39 15.88 -0.29
N ALA A 67 7.07 15.00 -1.02
CA ALA A 67 6.68 13.60 -1.19
C ALA A 67 6.57 12.88 0.17
N LEU A 68 7.58 13.01 1.02
CA LEU A 68 7.57 12.45 2.38
C LEU A 68 6.46 13.06 3.24
N LYS A 69 6.22 14.37 3.12
CA LYS A 69 5.16 15.08 3.86
C LYS A 69 3.75 14.56 3.52
N VAL A 70 3.51 14.12 2.29
CA VAL A 70 2.24 13.47 1.89
C VAL A 70 2.25 11.95 2.08
N GLY A 71 3.28 11.42 2.74
CA GLY A 71 3.37 10.03 3.16
C GLY A 71 3.92 9.05 2.11
N LEU A 72 4.48 9.53 0.99
CA LEU A 72 5.28 8.66 0.13
C LEU A 72 6.51 8.17 0.91
N ARG A 73 6.94 6.94 0.61
CA ARG A 73 8.10 6.32 1.27
C ARG A 73 9.24 6.10 0.30
N VAL A 74 10.45 6.08 0.83
CA VAL A 74 11.66 5.80 0.06
C VAL A 74 12.34 4.55 0.61
N ASP A 75 12.56 3.60 -0.28
CA ASP A 75 13.28 2.36 -0.04
C ASP A 75 14.78 2.64 -0.03
N ALA A 76 15.38 2.58 1.16
CA ALA A 76 16.80 2.85 1.33
C ALA A 76 17.68 1.83 0.61
N ASP A 77 17.20 0.60 0.42
CA ASP A 77 17.95 -0.49 -0.21
C ASP A 77 18.10 -0.30 -1.73
N ALA A 78 17.28 0.57 -2.33
CA ALA A 78 17.36 0.96 -3.74
C ALA A 78 18.29 2.15 -3.99
N ILE A 79 18.79 2.83 -2.94
CA ILE A 79 19.66 4.00 -3.06
C ILE A 79 21.13 3.54 -3.07
N PRO A 80 21.93 3.90 -4.09
CA PRO A 80 23.36 3.60 -4.09
C PRO A 80 24.08 4.18 -2.85
N PRO A 81 25.06 3.46 -2.25
CA PRO A 81 25.73 3.89 -1.03
C PRO A 81 26.31 5.31 -1.09
N GLU A 82 26.86 5.70 -2.23
CA GLU A 82 27.42 7.03 -2.48
C GLU A 82 26.35 8.13 -2.46
N VAL A 83 25.16 7.86 -3.00
CA VAL A 83 24.02 8.78 -2.96
C VAL A 83 23.50 8.88 -1.53
N ALA A 84 23.39 7.76 -0.82
CA ALA A 84 22.98 7.74 0.58
C ALA A 84 23.94 8.56 1.48
N GLN A 85 25.25 8.47 1.23
CA GLN A 85 26.26 9.29 1.92
C GLN A 85 26.12 10.78 1.58
N ALA A 86 25.91 11.13 0.32
CA ALA A 86 25.70 12.52 -0.11
C ALA A 86 24.43 13.12 0.55
N ILE A 87 23.34 12.35 0.66
CA ILE A 87 22.13 12.76 1.38
C ILE A 87 22.46 13.02 2.86
N LYS A 88 23.17 12.09 3.53
CA LYS A 88 23.59 12.27 4.94
C LYS A 88 24.49 13.48 5.14
N ALA A 89 25.32 13.80 4.17
CA ALA A 89 26.22 14.96 4.19
C ALA A 89 25.52 16.29 3.83
N GLY A 90 24.21 16.28 3.53
CA GLY A 90 23.46 17.47 3.13
C GLY A 90 23.83 18.00 1.74
N GLN A 91 24.44 17.16 0.90
CA GLN A 91 24.92 17.52 -0.44
C GLN A 91 23.85 17.33 -1.53
N VAL A 92 22.72 16.72 -1.18
CA VAL A 92 21.59 16.51 -2.09
C VAL A 92 20.46 17.47 -1.72
N ASP A 93 19.99 18.26 -2.69
CA ASP A 93 18.85 19.15 -2.49
C ASP A 93 17.54 18.37 -2.45
N LEU A 94 17.02 18.12 -1.24
CA LEU A 94 15.74 17.45 -0.99
C LEU A 94 14.52 18.34 -1.23
N ASN A 95 14.71 19.60 -1.66
CA ASN A 95 13.64 20.51 -2.08
C ASN A 95 13.54 20.63 -3.60
N SER A 96 14.43 20.00 -4.37
CA SER A 96 14.38 20.00 -5.82
C SER A 96 13.50 18.86 -6.36
N PRO A 97 12.54 19.14 -7.27
CA PRO A 97 11.82 18.11 -8.01
C PRO A 97 12.72 17.19 -8.83
N ALA A 98 13.89 17.67 -9.28
CA ALA A 98 14.84 16.84 -10.01
C ALA A 98 15.34 15.66 -9.15
N THR A 99 15.50 15.86 -7.83
CA THR A 99 15.88 14.80 -6.90
C THR A 99 14.79 13.72 -6.81
N THR A 100 13.51 14.09 -6.87
CA THR A 100 12.41 13.10 -6.96
C THR A 100 12.48 12.29 -8.25
N VAL A 101 12.77 12.93 -9.38
CA VAL A 101 12.96 12.24 -10.66
C VAL A 101 14.13 11.26 -10.59
N THR A 102 15.24 11.64 -9.94
CA THR A 102 16.37 10.73 -9.69
C THR A 102 15.96 9.54 -8.82
N LEU A 103 15.22 9.76 -7.73
CA LEU A 103 14.72 8.67 -6.88
C LEU A 103 13.79 7.71 -7.65
N LEU A 104 12.96 8.23 -8.54
CA LEU A 104 12.11 7.41 -9.43
C LEU A 104 12.95 6.62 -10.44
N LYS A 105 14.01 7.22 -11.01
CA LYS A 105 14.97 6.53 -11.90
C LYS A 105 15.67 5.37 -11.18
N LEU A 106 15.98 5.53 -9.90
CA LEU A 106 16.54 4.50 -9.02
C LEU A 106 15.50 3.48 -8.53
N ASN A 107 14.21 3.68 -8.85
CA ASN A 107 13.12 2.86 -8.32
C ASN A 107 13.07 2.85 -6.77
N ALA A 108 13.47 3.95 -6.15
CA ALA A 108 13.53 4.07 -4.70
C ALA A 108 12.21 4.55 -4.07
N VAL A 109 11.30 5.18 -4.83
CA VAL A 109 10.00 5.60 -4.27
C VAL A 109 9.06 4.40 -4.22
N VAL A 110 8.70 3.98 -3.00
CA VAL A 110 7.90 2.78 -2.76
C VAL A 110 6.55 2.92 -3.45
N GLY A 111 6.29 1.99 -4.36
CA GLY A 111 5.01 1.84 -5.02
C GLY A 111 4.79 2.73 -6.24
N LEU A 112 5.74 3.62 -6.58
CA LEU A 112 5.72 4.38 -7.83
C LEU A 112 6.73 3.81 -8.83
N ARG A 113 6.30 3.68 -10.09
CA ARG A 113 7.14 3.20 -11.19
C ARG A 113 7.30 4.31 -12.21
N GLY A 114 8.51 4.83 -12.34
CA GLY A 114 8.86 5.87 -13.30
C GLY A 114 9.68 5.34 -14.47
N THR A 115 9.37 5.80 -15.69
CA THR A 115 10.28 5.73 -16.83
C THR A 115 10.92 7.10 -16.99
N VAL A 116 12.25 7.16 -16.86
CA VAL A 116 13.04 8.39 -16.96
C VAL A 116 13.96 8.31 -18.15
N GLU A 117 13.91 9.32 -19.01
CA GLU A 117 14.74 9.45 -20.21
C GLU A 117 15.56 10.73 -20.13
N THR A 118 16.71 10.77 -20.80
CA THR A 118 17.51 11.99 -20.91
C THR A 118 17.07 12.77 -22.14
N VAL A 119 16.35 13.87 -21.94
CA VAL A 119 15.86 14.75 -23.01
C VAL A 119 16.62 16.07 -22.92
N GLY A 120 17.35 16.43 -23.98
CA GLY A 120 18.14 17.66 -24.01
C GLY A 120 19.22 17.73 -22.91
N GLY A 121 19.79 16.58 -22.52
CA GLY A 121 20.78 16.48 -21.44
C GLY A 121 20.22 16.49 -20.02
N LYS A 122 18.89 16.51 -19.86
CA LYS A 122 18.21 16.50 -18.56
C LYS A 122 17.36 15.25 -18.37
N ASP A 123 17.49 14.62 -17.20
CA ASP A 123 16.60 13.52 -16.80
C ASP A 123 15.14 14.02 -16.72
N THR A 124 14.28 13.36 -17.47
CA THR A 124 12.87 13.71 -17.70
C THR A 124 12.02 12.48 -17.42
N LEU A 125 11.06 12.59 -16.49
CA LEU A 125 10.06 11.56 -16.20
C LEU A 125 9.02 11.54 -17.33
N VAL A 126 9.08 10.53 -18.19
CA VAL A 126 8.19 10.41 -19.36
C VAL A 126 6.95 9.57 -19.06
N ARG A 127 7.04 8.61 -18.14
CA ARG A 127 5.90 7.81 -17.66
C ARG A 127 5.98 7.61 -16.16
N VAL A 128 4.82 7.55 -15.52
CA VAL A 128 4.65 7.17 -14.12
C VAL A 128 3.39 6.33 -13.95
N GLY A 129 3.49 5.29 -13.13
CA GLY A 129 2.40 4.44 -12.70
C GLY A 129 2.52 4.08 -11.23
N ILE A 130 1.50 3.42 -10.70
CA ILE A 130 1.45 3.02 -9.29
C ILE A 130 1.35 1.50 -9.16
N THR A 131 1.57 0.98 -7.96
CA THR A 131 1.51 -0.46 -7.68
C THR A 131 0.78 -0.70 -6.36
N CYS A 132 0.48 -1.96 -6.03
CA CYS A 132 -0.14 -2.32 -4.76
C CYS A 132 0.67 -1.84 -3.55
N ALA A 133 2.01 -1.83 -3.67
CA ALA A 133 2.92 -1.42 -2.62
C ALA A 133 2.80 0.06 -2.22
N LEU A 134 2.20 0.93 -3.05
CA LEU A 134 2.02 2.34 -2.70
C LEU A 134 1.23 2.51 -1.39
N CYS A 135 0.12 1.80 -1.27
CA CYS A 135 -0.77 1.85 -0.10
C CYS A 135 -0.46 0.75 0.94
N HIS A 136 0.01 -0.42 0.47
CA HIS A 136 0.16 -1.63 1.29
C HIS A 136 1.61 -1.98 1.65
N SER A 137 2.55 -1.07 1.43
CA SER A 137 3.90 -1.17 2.00
C SER A 137 4.23 0.08 2.80
N ASN A 138 5.08 -0.11 3.80
CA ASN A 138 5.71 0.99 4.51
C ASN A 138 7.23 0.77 4.53
N VAL A 139 7.97 1.67 5.17
CA VAL A 139 9.38 1.50 5.48
C VAL A 139 9.58 1.71 6.97
N ASP A 140 10.66 1.16 7.53
CA ASP A 140 11.14 1.65 8.82
C ASP A 140 11.91 2.97 8.68
N SER A 141 12.47 3.44 9.79
CA SER A 141 13.24 4.69 9.84
C SER A 141 14.74 4.43 9.98
N ALA A 142 15.25 3.33 9.39
CA ALA A 142 16.66 2.97 9.47
C ALA A 142 17.60 4.04 8.88
N PHE A 143 17.10 4.88 7.95
CA PHE A 143 17.86 6.00 7.39
C PHE A 143 17.35 7.35 7.90
N ALA A 144 16.05 7.63 7.75
CA ALA A 144 15.38 8.84 8.21
C ALA A 144 13.86 8.58 8.34
N PRO A 145 13.07 9.46 8.97
CA PRO A 145 11.61 9.32 8.97
C PRO A 145 11.05 9.20 7.53
N GLY A 146 10.39 8.08 7.23
CA GLY A 146 9.87 7.77 5.89
C GLY A 146 10.88 7.23 4.87
N ILE A 147 12.12 6.94 5.32
CA ILE A 147 13.18 6.36 4.51
C ILE A 147 13.85 5.20 5.28
N GLY A 148 13.79 3.99 4.73
CA GLY A 148 14.35 2.81 5.38
C GLY A 148 14.09 1.52 4.63
N HIS A 149 14.16 0.39 5.33
CA HIS A 149 13.95 -0.93 4.76
C HIS A 149 12.46 -1.16 4.52
N ARG A 150 12.14 -1.68 3.34
CA ARG A 150 10.76 -1.94 2.91
C ARG A 150 10.09 -3.02 3.77
N ARG A 151 8.83 -2.76 4.13
CA ARG A 151 7.95 -3.66 4.87
C ARG A 151 6.63 -3.85 4.13
N ASP A 152 6.54 -4.92 3.36
CA ASP A 152 5.32 -5.29 2.62
C ASP A 152 4.22 -5.77 3.57
N GLY A 153 2.97 -5.45 3.24
CA GLY A 153 1.80 -5.79 4.06
C GLY A 153 1.48 -4.76 5.15
N TRP A 154 2.43 -3.89 5.48
CA TRP A 154 2.24 -2.81 6.44
C TRP A 154 1.48 -1.66 5.78
N PRO A 155 0.32 -1.24 6.32
CA PRO A 155 -0.46 -0.18 5.71
C PRO A 155 0.27 1.15 5.84
N ASN A 156 0.34 1.92 4.76
CA ASN A 156 0.95 3.25 4.80
C ASN A 156 -0.02 4.27 5.40
N ARG A 157 -0.04 4.37 6.74
CA ARG A 157 -0.95 5.24 7.49
C ARG A 157 -0.68 6.74 7.33
N ASP A 158 0.46 7.12 6.76
CA ASP A 158 0.79 8.52 6.50
C ASP A 158 0.43 8.94 5.06
N LEU A 159 0.17 7.99 4.17
CA LEU A 159 -0.11 8.28 2.76
C LEU A 159 -1.41 9.04 2.61
N ASN A 160 -1.33 10.27 2.13
CA ASN A 160 -2.51 11.08 1.82
C ASN A 160 -2.87 10.91 0.34
N VAL A 161 -3.53 9.80 0.02
CA VAL A 161 -3.93 9.43 -1.35
C VAL A 161 -4.77 10.52 -1.98
N GLY A 162 -5.72 11.08 -1.23
CA GLY A 162 -6.60 12.14 -1.70
C GLY A 162 -5.83 13.42 -2.07
N ALA A 163 -4.93 13.88 -1.22
CA ALA A 163 -4.10 15.04 -1.53
C ALA A 163 -3.20 14.81 -2.75
N ILE A 164 -2.66 13.60 -2.93
CA ILE A 164 -1.84 13.24 -4.10
C ILE A 164 -2.67 13.29 -5.39
N ILE A 165 -3.86 12.69 -5.41
CA ILE A 165 -4.76 12.72 -6.57
C ILE A 165 -5.16 14.16 -6.89
N ALA A 166 -5.42 14.98 -5.87
CA ALA A 166 -5.85 16.37 -6.03
C ALA A 166 -4.78 17.28 -6.67
N LEU A 167 -3.52 16.85 -6.74
CA LEU A 167 -2.46 17.56 -7.48
C LEU A 167 -2.64 17.48 -9.00
N SER A 168 -3.39 16.49 -9.50
CA SER A 168 -3.59 16.31 -10.92
C SER A 168 -4.35 17.51 -11.53
N PRO A 169 -3.86 18.08 -12.65
CA PRO A 169 -4.59 19.14 -13.36
C PRO A 169 -5.85 18.61 -14.06
N ALA A 170 -6.01 17.29 -14.19
CA ALA A 170 -7.16 16.68 -14.84
C ALA A 170 -8.40 16.53 -13.92
N ILE A 171 -8.25 16.90 -12.64
CA ILE A 171 -9.30 16.76 -11.63
C ILE A 171 -9.97 18.11 -11.38
N THR A 172 -11.31 18.11 -11.38
CA THR A 172 -12.11 19.32 -11.11
C THR A 172 -11.96 19.78 -9.66
N ASP A 173 -12.20 21.06 -9.38
CA ASP A 173 -12.07 21.58 -8.02
C ASP A 173 -13.08 20.96 -7.04
N ALA A 174 -14.27 20.58 -7.52
CA ALA A 174 -15.25 19.84 -6.72
C ALA A 174 -14.71 18.45 -6.32
N GLN A 175 -14.08 17.73 -7.25
CA GLN A 175 -13.45 16.44 -6.94
C GLN A 175 -12.24 16.62 -6.01
N LYS A 176 -11.40 17.65 -6.22
CA LYS A 176 -10.28 17.96 -5.31
C LYS A 176 -10.76 18.19 -3.88
N ALA A 177 -11.88 18.90 -3.69
CA ALA A 177 -12.45 19.11 -2.37
C ALA A 177 -12.82 17.79 -1.67
N VAL A 178 -13.41 16.85 -2.42
CA VAL A 178 -13.71 15.50 -1.90
C VAL A 178 -12.43 14.74 -1.57
N TYR A 179 -11.48 14.65 -2.50
CA TYR A 179 -10.23 13.94 -2.27
C TYR A 179 -9.44 14.49 -1.07
N ASN A 180 -9.34 15.81 -0.96
CA ASN A 180 -8.66 16.46 0.17
C ASN A 180 -9.35 16.21 1.53
N SER A 181 -10.63 15.82 1.55
CA SER A 181 -11.36 15.50 2.78
C SER A 181 -10.98 14.15 3.39
N TRP A 182 -10.34 13.24 2.63
CA TRP A 182 -10.07 11.88 3.09
C TRP A 182 -9.02 11.82 4.20
N GLY A 183 -8.00 12.68 4.11
CA GLY A 183 -6.87 12.71 5.03
C GLY A 183 -5.89 11.53 4.88
N PRO A 184 -4.80 11.54 5.67
CA PRO A 184 -3.75 10.52 5.63
C PRO A 184 -4.24 9.11 6.01
N GLY A 185 -3.66 8.09 5.39
CA GLY A 185 -3.90 6.69 5.72
C GLY A 185 -5.28 6.18 5.36
N LYS A 186 -6.03 6.95 4.56
CA LYS A 186 -7.39 6.64 4.15
C LYS A 186 -7.59 6.67 2.64
N TYR A 187 -8.52 5.86 2.16
CA TYR A 187 -8.92 5.77 0.77
C TYR A 187 -10.38 5.32 0.67
N ASP A 188 -11.15 5.91 -0.24
CA ASP A 188 -12.48 5.39 -0.57
C ASP A 188 -12.42 4.61 -1.90
N PRO A 189 -12.47 3.26 -1.85
CA PRO A 189 -12.37 2.45 -3.05
C PRO A 189 -13.65 2.43 -3.90
N ARG A 190 -14.69 3.19 -3.55
CA ARG A 190 -15.96 3.23 -4.26
C ARG A 190 -16.33 4.61 -4.79
N TYR A 191 -15.58 5.65 -4.43
CA TYR A 191 -15.89 7.03 -4.82
C TYR A 191 -15.95 7.21 -6.35
N ASN A 192 -15.03 6.62 -7.10
CA ASN A 192 -15.04 6.70 -8.56
C ASN A 192 -16.13 5.87 -9.23
N ILE A 193 -16.87 5.05 -8.48
CA ILE A 193 -17.98 4.23 -8.97
C ILE A 193 -19.32 4.94 -8.72
N ASP A 194 -19.56 5.43 -7.50
CA ASP A 194 -20.88 5.93 -7.09
C ASP A 194 -20.90 7.41 -6.68
N GLY A 195 -19.76 8.09 -6.68
CA GLY A 195 -19.62 9.51 -6.32
C GLY A 195 -19.80 9.82 -4.82
N LYS A 196 -19.99 8.81 -3.96
CA LYS A 196 -20.16 8.99 -2.50
C LYS A 196 -18.82 8.82 -1.79
N SER A 197 -18.63 9.53 -0.68
CA SER A 197 -17.37 9.49 0.07
C SER A 197 -17.56 8.96 1.50
N THR A 198 -16.99 7.80 1.79
CA THR A 198 -16.84 7.16 3.10
C THR A 198 -15.42 6.54 3.17
N PRO A 199 -14.38 7.38 3.30
CA PRO A 199 -12.99 6.91 3.20
C PRO A 199 -12.64 5.96 4.35
N LEU A 200 -12.04 4.83 3.98
CA LEU A 200 -11.64 3.77 4.89
C LEU A 200 -10.18 3.91 5.28
N ALA A 201 -9.87 3.54 6.52
CA ALA A 201 -8.51 3.38 6.98
C ALA A 201 -7.85 2.19 6.24
N LEU A 202 -6.73 2.44 5.55
CA LEU A 202 -5.96 1.44 4.79
C LEU A 202 -5.67 0.19 5.65
N PRO A 203 -6.24 -0.99 5.33
CA PRO A 203 -6.08 -2.16 6.17
C PRO A 203 -4.67 -2.75 6.06
N PRO A 204 -4.17 -3.43 7.11
CA PRO A 204 -3.00 -4.28 6.96
C PRO A 204 -3.27 -5.38 5.93
N ALA A 205 -2.28 -5.64 5.07
CA ALA A 205 -2.30 -6.73 4.11
C ALA A 205 -1.46 -7.94 4.57
N TYR A 206 -0.78 -7.84 5.71
CA TYR A 206 -0.20 -8.99 6.41
C TYR A 206 -1.26 -9.75 7.23
N GLY A 207 -0.88 -10.94 7.70
CA GLY A 207 -1.68 -11.71 8.65
C GLY A 207 -2.97 -12.26 8.05
N LEU A 208 -3.06 -12.33 6.71
CA LEU A 208 -4.23 -12.83 5.99
C LEU A 208 -4.17 -14.32 5.67
N ALA A 209 -3.12 -15.04 6.10
CA ALA A 209 -3.07 -16.49 6.01
C ALA A 209 -4.36 -17.13 6.55
N HIS A 210 -4.96 -18.01 5.75
CA HIS A 210 -6.22 -18.71 6.03
C HIS A 210 -7.48 -17.83 6.15
N VAL A 211 -7.41 -16.51 5.94
CA VAL A 211 -8.61 -15.66 5.84
C VAL A 211 -9.21 -15.82 4.45
N ARG A 212 -10.48 -16.24 4.35
CA ARG A 212 -11.12 -16.53 3.06
C ARG A 212 -11.65 -15.27 2.35
N ASN A 213 -12.17 -14.31 3.13
CA ASN A 213 -12.68 -13.04 2.64
C ASN A 213 -12.00 -11.90 3.40
N GLU A 214 -11.19 -11.11 2.71
CA GLU A 214 -10.12 -10.31 3.31
C GLU A 214 -10.46 -8.82 3.41
N THR A 215 -11.47 -8.32 2.70
CA THR A 215 -11.95 -6.93 2.82
C THR A 215 -12.83 -6.74 4.05
N TYR A 216 -12.97 -5.53 4.61
CA TYR A 216 -13.82 -5.29 5.79
C TYR A 216 -15.27 -5.77 5.64
N THR A 217 -15.77 -5.81 4.41
CA THR A 217 -17.13 -6.23 4.04
C THR A 217 -17.21 -7.66 3.50
N ALA A 218 -16.12 -8.43 3.57
CA ALA A 218 -16.01 -9.80 3.05
C ALA A 218 -16.35 -9.97 1.55
N GLU A 219 -16.15 -8.93 0.75
CA GLU A 219 -16.05 -9.05 -0.70
C GLU A 219 -14.69 -9.66 -1.03
N GLY A 220 -14.65 -10.98 -1.14
CA GLY A 220 -13.47 -11.77 -1.43
C GLY A 220 -13.73 -12.84 -2.51
N PRO A 221 -12.74 -13.70 -2.80
CA PRO A 221 -11.39 -13.74 -2.20
C PRO A 221 -10.52 -12.53 -2.59
N ILE A 222 -9.34 -12.36 -2.00
CA ILE A 222 -8.46 -11.21 -2.29
C ILE A 222 -8.10 -11.08 -3.77
N SER A 223 -8.10 -12.16 -4.55
CA SER A 223 -7.91 -12.09 -6.00
C SER A 223 -9.04 -11.34 -6.72
N TYR A 224 -10.30 -11.43 -6.25
CA TYR A 224 -11.39 -10.58 -6.73
C TYR A 224 -11.09 -9.11 -6.41
N TRP A 225 -10.64 -8.82 -5.19
CA TRP A 225 -10.33 -7.46 -4.77
C TRP A 225 -9.11 -6.89 -5.50
N ASN A 226 -8.09 -7.70 -5.75
CA ASN A 226 -6.92 -7.32 -6.54
C ASN A 226 -7.32 -6.95 -7.96
N ALA A 227 -8.19 -7.75 -8.61
CA ALA A 227 -8.70 -7.43 -9.93
C ALA A 227 -9.53 -6.14 -9.92
N TYR A 228 -10.40 -5.99 -8.92
CA TYR A 228 -11.19 -4.77 -8.72
C TYR A 228 -10.31 -3.53 -8.60
N VAL A 229 -9.32 -3.55 -7.70
CA VAL A 229 -8.41 -2.43 -7.43
C VAL A 229 -7.52 -2.16 -8.65
N ALA A 230 -6.87 -3.19 -9.21
CA ALA A 230 -5.98 -3.02 -10.35
C ALA A 230 -6.70 -2.40 -11.55
N VAL A 231 -7.91 -2.87 -11.88
CA VAL A 231 -8.64 -2.40 -13.06
C VAL A 231 -9.37 -1.08 -12.80
N THR A 232 -10.08 -0.96 -11.69
CA THR A 232 -11.01 0.17 -11.49
C THR A 232 -10.41 1.31 -10.69
N GLN A 233 -9.44 1.06 -9.81
CA GLN A 233 -8.91 2.08 -8.88
C GLN A 233 -7.52 2.56 -9.31
N MET A 234 -6.63 1.62 -9.65
CA MET A 234 -5.32 1.94 -10.20
C MET A 234 -5.41 2.38 -11.66
N HIS A 235 -6.50 2.03 -12.37
CA HIS A 235 -6.70 2.23 -13.82
C HIS A 235 -5.78 1.38 -14.71
N GLY A 236 -5.42 0.19 -14.23
CA GLY A 236 -4.67 -0.81 -14.99
C GLY A 236 -5.47 -1.38 -16.16
N GLN A 237 -4.74 -1.88 -17.15
CA GLN A 237 -5.26 -2.52 -18.35
C GLN A 237 -5.60 -3.99 -18.05
N GLY A 238 -6.86 -4.27 -17.72
CA GLY A 238 -7.32 -5.64 -17.47
C GLY A 238 -8.83 -5.78 -17.58
N ASN A 239 -9.32 -6.98 -17.26
CA ASN A 239 -10.74 -7.30 -17.27
C ASN A 239 -11.28 -7.40 -15.84
N PHE A 240 -12.43 -6.79 -15.59
CA PHE A 240 -13.15 -6.94 -14.33
C PHE A 240 -14.66 -6.77 -14.55
N SER A 241 -15.46 -7.62 -13.93
CA SER A 241 -16.92 -7.53 -13.97
C SER A 241 -17.51 -7.85 -12.61
N ASP A 242 -18.42 -6.99 -12.14
CA ASP A 242 -19.30 -7.27 -11.02
C ASP A 242 -20.69 -6.68 -11.27
N PRO A 243 -21.65 -7.49 -11.74
CA PRO A 243 -23.02 -7.05 -11.99
C PRO A 243 -23.72 -6.49 -10.75
N ARG A 244 -23.33 -6.91 -9.54
CA ARG A 244 -23.94 -6.41 -8.28
C ARG A 244 -23.62 -4.93 -8.04
N LEU A 245 -22.53 -4.45 -8.63
CA LEU A 245 -22.06 -3.07 -8.56
C LEU A 245 -22.25 -2.33 -9.89
N GLY A 246 -22.78 -2.98 -10.93
CA GLY A 246 -22.94 -2.40 -12.26
C GLY A 246 -21.63 -2.16 -13.01
N ILE A 247 -20.58 -2.93 -12.71
CA ILE A 247 -19.24 -2.74 -13.30
C ILE A 247 -18.99 -3.80 -14.36
N ALA A 248 -18.57 -3.37 -15.55
CA ALA A 248 -18.09 -4.24 -16.62
C ALA A 248 -16.98 -3.53 -17.42
N VAL A 249 -15.74 -3.94 -17.21
CA VAL A 249 -14.55 -3.41 -17.90
C VAL A 249 -13.87 -4.57 -18.63
N THR A 250 -13.67 -4.38 -19.94
CA THR A 250 -12.92 -5.33 -20.78
C THR A 250 -11.85 -4.57 -21.54
N GLN A 251 -10.62 -5.06 -21.52
CA GLN A 251 -9.45 -4.53 -22.22
C GLN A 251 -8.71 -5.66 -22.94
N SER A 252 -8.00 -5.32 -24.02
CA SER A 252 -7.13 -6.25 -24.74
C SER A 252 -5.80 -5.57 -25.07
N PRO A 253 -4.64 -6.17 -24.72
CA PRO A 253 -4.49 -7.36 -23.87
C PRO A 253 -4.97 -7.12 -22.42
N ASP A 254 -5.25 -8.21 -21.70
CA ASP A 254 -5.50 -8.22 -20.25
C ASP A 254 -4.17 -8.45 -19.51
N LEU A 255 -3.71 -7.45 -18.75
CA LEU A 255 -2.45 -7.49 -18.02
C LEU A 255 -2.62 -7.88 -16.54
N VAL A 256 -3.84 -8.16 -16.09
CA VAL A 256 -4.18 -8.38 -14.67
C VAL A 256 -4.45 -9.86 -14.39
N THR A 257 -5.36 -10.49 -15.14
CA THR A 257 -5.96 -11.78 -14.77
C THR A 257 -4.94 -12.89 -14.50
N SER A 258 -3.92 -13.04 -15.35
CA SER A 258 -2.90 -14.09 -15.22
C SER A 258 -2.01 -13.94 -13.97
N LYS A 259 -1.94 -12.74 -13.37
CA LYS A 259 -1.08 -12.43 -12.23
C LYS A 259 -1.76 -12.63 -10.88
N LEU A 260 -3.09 -12.76 -10.85
CA LEU A 260 -3.88 -12.76 -9.62
C LEU A 260 -3.55 -13.93 -8.69
N ALA A 261 -3.21 -15.10 -9.23
CA ALA A 261 -2.88 -16.28 -8.43
C ALA A 261 -1.57 -16.09 -7.65
N ALA A 262 -0.49 -15.72 -8.34
CA ALA A 262 0.81 -15.46 -7.72
C ALA A 262 0.74 -14.29 -6.72
N LEU A 263 0.03 -13.21 -7.07
CA LEU A 263 -0.17 -12.07 -6.18
C LEU A 263 -0.91 -12.48 -4.89
N ARG A 264 -1.98 -13.27 -5.01
CA ARG A 264 -2.72 -13.78 -3.85
C ARG A 264 -1.86 -14.67 -2.96
N GLU A 265 -1.08 -15.57 -3.55
CA GLU A 265 -0.16 -16.44 -2.80
C GLU A 265 0.82 -15.63 -1.97
N TYR A 266 1.44 -14.60 -2.57
CA TYR A 266 2.33 -13.70 -1.85
C TYR A 266 1.61 -12.94 -0.73
N GLN A 267 0.43 -12.38 -0.98
CA GLN A 267 -0.32 -11.67 0.06
C GLN A 267 -0.68 -12.57 1.25
N HIS A 268 -1.00 -13.85 1.02
CA HIS A 268 -1.24 -14.79 2.13
C HIS A 268 0.05 -15.22 2.86
N SER A 269 1.23 -15.10 2.24
CA SER A 269 2.51 -15.43 2.87
C SER A 269 3.02 -14.32 3.81
N LEU A 270 2.51 -13.09 3.65
CA LEU A 270 2.84 -11.95 4.51
C LEU A 270 2.38 -12.21 5.96
N SER A 271 3.32 -12.55 6.82
CA SER A 271 3.05 -12.83 8.23
C SER A 271 2.82 -11.53 9.02
N GLY A 272 1.91 -11.60 9.99
CA GLY A 272 1.71 -10.49 10.93
C GLY A 272 2.97 -10.27 11.77
N PRO A 273 3.38 -9.01 12.00
CA PRO A 273 4.51 -8.71 12.85
C PRO A 273 4.29 -9.18 14.29
N ALA A 274 5.35 -9.65 14.93
CA ALA A 274 5.30 -10.00 16.33
C ALA A 274 5.07 -8.76 17.22
N PRO A 275 4.42 -8.92 18.38
CA PRO A 275 4.43 -7.89 19.42
C PRO A 275 5.85 -7.49 19.79
N VAL A 276 6.05 -6.21 20.10
CA VAL A 276 7.35 -5.71 20.57
C VAL A 276 7.64 -6.31 21.95
N ALA A 277 8.81 -6.90 22.14
CA ALA A 277 9.20 -7.47 23.43
C ALA A 277 9.15 -6.40 24.54
N GLY A 278 8.55 -6.75 25.69
CA GLY A 278 8.38 -5.83 26.81
C GLY A 278 7.31 -4.75 26.63
N SER A 279 6.51 -4.80 25.55
CA SER A 279 5.44 -3.81 25.31
C SER A 279 4.17 -4.00 26.15
N PHE A 280 4.08 -5.09 26.92
CA PHE A 280 2.91 -5.44 27.73
C PHE A 280 3.29 -6.06 29.08
N ASP A 281 2.40 -5.93 30.06
CA ASP A 281 2.50 -6.61 31.34
C ASP A 281 2.01 -8.06 31.21
N ALA A 282 2.90 -9.03 31.39
CA ALA A 282 2.57 -10.45 31.21
C ALA A 282 1.54 -10.99 32.23
N ALA A 283 1.51 -10.48 33.45
CA ALA A 283 0.54 -10.90 34.46
C ALA A 283 -0.85 -10.33 34.15
N ALA A 284 -0.92 -9.06 33.75
CA ALA A 284 -2.15 -8.44 33.28
C ALA A 284 -2.67 -9.09 32.00
N ALA A 285 -1.80 -9.37 31.03
CA ALA A 285 -2.17 -10.07 29.80
C ALA A 285 -2.78 -11.46 30.06
N ARG A 286 -2.26 -12.22 31.04
CA ARG A 286 -2.88 -13.49 31.46
C ARG A 286 -4.29 -13.32 32.01
N ARG A 287 -4.55 -12.28 32.81
CA ARG A 287 -5.91 -11.97 33.29
C ARG A 287 -6.80 -11.49 32.16
N GLY A 288 -6.27 -10.66 31.26
CA GLY A 288 -6.96 -10.16 30.06
C GLY A 288 -7.38 -11.28 29.11
N ARG A 289 -6.55 -12.31 28.96
CA ARG A 289 -6.86 -13.48 28.14
C ARG A 289 -8.16 -14.16 28.56
N VAL A 290 -8.39 -14.30 29.87
CA VAL A 290 -9.63 -14.89 30.40
C VAL A 290 -10.86 -14.05 30.01
N LEU A 291 -10.72 -12.72 30.03
CA LEU A 291 -11.80 -11.81 29.60
C LEU A 291 -12.04 -11.92 28.09
N PHE A 292 -10.98 -12.02 27.29
CA PHE A 292 -11.07 -12.18 25.85
C PHE A 292 -11.75 -13.50 25.46
N ASP A 293 -11.35 -14.62 26.07
CA ASP A 293 -11.94 -15.93 25.81
C ASP A 293 -13.44 -15.96 26.15
N ARG A 294 -13.86 -15.20 27.17
CA ARG A 294 -15.28 -15.11 27.54
C ARG A 294 -16.09 -14.26 26.57
N SER A 295 -15.53 -13.18 26.04
CA SER A 295 -16.34 -12.10 25.44
C SER A 295 -16.02 -11.77 23.98
N CYS A 296 -14.86 -12.21 23.46
CA CYS A 296 -14.36 -11.80 22.15
C CYS A 296 -14.17 -12.98 21.18
N ILE A 297 -13.87 -14.18 21.70
CA ILE A 297 -13.52 -15.35 20.87
C ILE A 297 -14.67 -15.87 19.99
N SER A 298 -15.92 -15.52 20.31
CA SER A 298 -17.09 -15.91 19.50
C SER A 298 -17.04 -15.32 18.08
N CYS A 299 -16.30 -14.23 17.90
CA CYS A 299 -16.11 -13.57 16.60
C CYS A 299 -14.64 -13.68 16.16
N HIS A 300 -13.68 -13.41 17.07
CA HIS A 300 -12.24 -13.49 16.81
C HIS A 300 -11.71 -14.91 17.07
N VAL A 301 -12.01 -15.83 16.15
CA VAL A 301 -11.73 -17.26 16.29
C VAL A 301 -10.25 -17.57 16.01
N ALA A 302 -9.47 -17.88 17.06
CA ALA A 302 -8.02 -18.21 17.06
C ALA A 302 -7.33 -18.48 15.70
N THR A 303 -7.02 -19.74 15.37
CA THR A 303 -6.25 -20.10 14.14
C THR A 303 -6.99 -19.73 12.86
N ASN A 304 -8.32 -19.80 12.87
CA ASN A 304 -9.18 -19.41 11.75
C ASN A 304 -9.23 -17.90 11.51
N GLY A 305 -8.72 -17.07 12.43
CA GLY A 305 -8.70 -15.60 12.36
C GLY A 305 -10.05 -14.89 12.49
N THR A 306 -11.16 -15.51 12.10
CA THR A 306 -12.49 -14.87 12.02
C THR A 306 -13.61 -15.91 11.97
N ASP A 307 -14.76 -15.60 12.56
CA ASP A 307 -15.98 -16.41 12.44
C ASP A 307 -16.53 -16.48 11.01
N ASN A 308 -16.22 -15.49 10.17
CA ASN A 308 -16.56 -15.52 8.74
C ASN A 308 -16.01 -16.76 8.02
N ASN A 309 -14.86 -17.29 8.46
CA ASN A 309 -14.29 -18.51 7.91
C ASN A 309 -15.06 -19.76 8.32
N SER A 310 -15.68 -19.75 9.50
CA SER A 310 -16.35 -20.92 10.06
C SER A 310 -17.79 -21.08 9.57
N ASN A 311 -18.52 -19.98 9.35
CA ASN A 311 -19.95 -20.04 9.04
C ASN A 311 -20.43 -18.92 8.10
N ASN A 312 -19.53 -18.26 7.36
CA ASN A 312 -19.85 -17.08 6.55
C ASN A 312 -20.47 -15.92 7.34
N ARG A 313 -20.34 -15.87 8.68
CA ARG A 313 -20.95 -14.82 9.48
C ARG A 313 -20.41 -13.44 9.09
N LEU A 314 -21.35 -12.50 9.01
CA LEU A 314 -21.14 -11.07 8.91
C LEU A 314 -22.00 -10.41 9.98
N HIS A 315 -21.58 -9.25 10.43
CA HIS A 315 -22.24 -8.49 11.48
C HIS A 315 -22.80 -7.20 10.92
N SER A 316 -24.01 -6.85 11.34
CA SER A 316 -24.56 -5.56 10.97
C SER A 316 -23.73 -4.42 11.59
N PRO A 317 -23.72 -3.23 10.96
CA PRO A 317 -23.09 -2.06 11.58
C PRO A 317 -23.64 -1.79 12.99
N SER A 318 -24.95 -1.97 13.21
CA SER A 318 -25.58 -1.79 14.52
C SER A 318 -25.17 -2.84 15.56
N GLU A 319 -24.94 -4.10 15.17
CA GLU A 319 -24.45 -5.16 16.07
C GLU A 319 -23.06 -4.83 16.62
N THR A 320 -22.23 -4.22 15.78
CA THR A 320 -20.83 -3.89 16.10
C THR A 320 -20.63 -2.44 16.54
N GLY A 321 -21.67 -1.60 16.49
CA GLY A 321 -21.57 -0.17 16.78
C GLY A 321 -20.79 0.63 15.73
N MET A 322 -20.58 0.08 14.54
CA MET A 322 -19.81 0.67 13.45
C MET A 322 -20.67 1.56 12.55
N ASP A 323 -20.03 2.50 11.85
CA ASP A 323 -20.69 3.28 10.79
C ASP A 323 -21.23 2.37 9.69
N ALA A 324 -22.44 2.66 9.21
CA ALA A 324 -23.10 1.86 8.17
C ALA A 324 -22.80 2.35 6.75
N GLY A 325 -22.27 3.57 6.59
CA GLY A 325 -22.16 4.26 5.32
C GLY A 325 -21.37 3.49 4.28
N TYR A 326 -20.20 2.96 4.63
CA TYR A 326 -19.41 2.16 3.68
C TYR A 326 -20.10 0.82 3.39
N ALA A 327 -20.47 0.05 4.42
CA ALA A 327 -21.10 -1.26 4.23
C ALA A 327 -22.31 -1.21 3.31
N GLN A 328 -23.20 -0.22 3.46
CA GLN A 328 -24.41 -0.06 2.63
C GLN A 328 -24.13 0.08 1.12
N ARG A 329 -22.92 0.49 0.74
CA ARG A 329 -22.46 0.63 -0.64
C ARG A 329 -21.83 -0.65 -1.21
N THR A 330 -21.75 -1.70 -0.42
CA THR A 330 -21.16 -3.00 -0.79
C THR A 330 -22.19 -4.06 -1.06
N ALA A 331 -21.78 -5.14 -1.73
CA ALA A 331 -22.70 -6.26 -2.03
C ALA A 331 -23.27 -6.90 -0.74
N ASN A 332 -22.48 -6.96 0.33
CA ASN A 332 -22.81 -7.68 1.55
C ASN A 332 -23.55 -6.83 2.60
N LYS A 333 -23.42 -5.50 2.55
CA LYS A 333 -24.12 -4.56 3.48
C LYS A 333 -23.84 -4.78 4.97
N ALA A 334 -22.74 -5.47 5.28
CA ALA A 334 -22.33 -5.88 6.62
C ALA A 334 -20.81 -5.97 6.70
N TYR A 335 -20.27 -6.05 7.92
CA TYR A 335 -18.84 -6.19 8.16
C TYR A 335 -18.48 -7.61 8.60
N ARG A 336 -17.28 -8.08 8.25
CA ARG A 336 -16.71 -9.28 8.87
C ARG A 336 -15.93 -8.93 10.13
N THR A 337 -15.74 -9.92 10.99
CA THR A 337 -14.73 -9.84 12.02
C THR A 337 -13.33 -9.85 11.42
N THR A 338 -12.47 -8.92 11.84
CA THR A 338 -11.06 -8.85 11.39
C THR A 338 -10.16 -9.79 12.21
N PRO A 339 -9.17 -10.46 11.58
CA PRO A 339 -8.14 -11.15 12.34
C PRO A 339 -7.32 -10.15 13.15
N LEU A 340 -6.83 -10.57 14.31
CA LEU A 340 -6.07 -9.73 15.24
C LEU A 340 -4.56 -9.94 15.15
N ARG A 341 -4.06 -10.60 14.10
CA ARG A 341 -2.62 -10.88 13.94
C ARG A 341 -1.86 -9.59 13.66
N GLY A 342 -0.92 -9.22 14.52
CA GLY A 342 -0.15 -7.98 14.43
C GLY A 342 -0.95 -6.74 14.86
N LEU A 343 -1.96 -6.91 15.72
CA LEU A 343 -2.93 -5.88 16.09
C LEU A 343 -2.28 -4.57 16.55
N VAL A 344 -1.18 -4.65 17.30
CA VAL A 344 -0.52 -3.47 17.87
C VAL A 344 0.17 -2.57 16.84
N GLN A 345 0.34 -3.04 15.60
CA GLN A 345 1.22 -2.42 14.63
C GLN A 345 0.51 -1.50 13.62
N HIS A 346 -0.81 -1.28 13.76
CA HIS A 346 -1.59 -0.63 12.70
C HIS A 346 -2.70 0.30 13.19
N ALA A 347 -2.59 0.86 14.41
CA ALA A 347 -3.46 1.94 14.84
C ALA A 347 -3.50 3.08 13.78
N PRO A 348 -4.64 3.80 13.62
CA PRO A 348 -5.90 3.63 14.34
C PRO A 348 -6.68 2.37 13.91
N TYR A 349 -7.69 2.03 14.69
CA TYR A 349 -8.52 0.83 14.57
C TYR A 349 -9.90 1.11 13.96
N PHE A 350 -10.60 0.02 13.62
CA PHE A 350 -11.83 -0.02 12.83
C PHE A 350 -11.64 0.37 11.36
N HIS A 351 -12.67 0.11 10.56
CA HIS A 351 -12.64 0.30 9.11
C HIS A 351 -12.46 1.77 8.71
N ASP A 352 -12.89 2.70 9.56
CA ASP A 352 -12.87 4.15 9.36
C ASP A 352 -11.77 4.87 10.17
N GLY A 353 -11.03 4.13 11.02
CA GLY A 353 -10.01 4.69 11.89
C GLY A 353 -10.56 5.47 13.10
N SER A 354 -11.82 5.25 13.48
CA SER A 354 -12.49 6.01 14.56
C SER A 354 -11.97 5.71 15.98
N ALA A 355 -11.21 4.63 16.18
CA ALA A 355 -10.55 4.34 17.46
C ALA A 355 -9.04 4.56 17.36
N ALA A 356 -8.51 5.56 18.06
CA ALA A 356 -7.07 5.86 18.01
C ALA A 356 -6.22 4.82 18.76
N THR A 357 -6.77 4.21 19.81
CA THR A 357 -6.05 3.32 20.72
C THR A 357 -6.82 2.02 21.00
N LEU A 358 -6.12 1.00 21.52
CA LEU A 358 -6.78 -0.20 22.03
C LEU A 358 -7.73 0.09 23.19
N ALA A 359 -7.47 1.14 23.98
CA ALA A 359 -8.38 1.59 25.02
C ALA A 359 -9.72 2.07 24.43
N ASP A 360 -9.69 2.79 23.32
CA ASP A 360 -10.90 3.22 22.61
C ASP A 360 -11.68 2.01 22.07
N VAL A 361 -10.98 1.00 21.53
CA VAL A 361 -11.60 -0.26 21.07
C VAL A 361 -12.29 -1.00 22.21
N VAL A 362 -11.59 -1.18 23.34
CA VAL A 362 -12.15 -1.88 24.50
C VAL A 362 -13.33 -1.10 25.10
N ALA A 363 -13.22 0.22 25.25
CA ALA A 363 -14.30 1.07 25.73
C ALA A 363 -15.52 1.01 24.80
N HIS A 364 -15.29 1.03 23.48
CA HIS A 364 -16.33 0.88 22.47
C HIS A 364 -17.12 -0.42 22.66
N TYR A 365 -16.45 -1.57 22.67
CA TYR A 365 -17.15 -2.86 22.80
C TYR A 365 -17.71 -3.10 24.20
N ASN A 366 -17.09 -2.58 25.26
CA ASN A 366 -17.65 -2.63 26.61
C ASN A 366 -19.03 -1.96 26.65
N ARG A 367 -19.18 -0.81 25.96
CA ARG A 367 -20.46 -0.10 25.81
C ARG A 367 -21.43 -0.84 24.89
N VAL A 368 -21.02 -1.11 23.64
CA VAL A 368 -21.91 -1.66 22.60
C VAL A 368 -22.43 -3.05 22.98
N ARG A 369 -21.58 -3.88 23.58
CA ARG A 369 -21.92 -5.25 23.98
C ARG A 369 -22.34 -5.35 25.45
N LYS A 370 -22.43 -4.23 26.18
CA LYS A 370 -22.82 -4.15 27.60
C LYS A 370 -22.04 -5.15 28.48
N LEU A 371 -20.72 -5.20 28.31
CA LEU A 371 -19.88 -6.20 28.97
C LEU A 371 -19.68 -5.92 30.47
N ASN A 372 -19.98 -4.70 30.93
CA ASN A 372 -19.85 -4.24 32.31
C ASN A 372 -18.45 -4.48 32.90
N LEU A 373 -17.41 -4.35 32.08
CA LEU A 373 -16.03 -4.50 32.52
C LEU A 373 -15.61 -3.31 33.39
N THR A 374 -15.01 -3.58 34.55
CA THR A 374 -14.40 -2.55 35.40
C THR A 374 -13.18 -1.93 34.71
N ASN A 375 -12.72 -0.78 35.19
CA ASN A 375 -11.52 -0.12 34.66
C ASN A 375 -10.28 -1.04 34.74
N ALA A 376 -10.15 -1.84 35.81
CA ALA A 376 -9.05 -2.79 35.95
C ALA A 376 -9.13 -3.92 34.90
N GLN A 377 -10.33 -4.46 34.67
CA GLN A 377 -10.56 -5.49 33.67
C GLN A 377 -10.31 -4.99 32.24
N GLN A 378 -10.71 -3.75 31.93
CA GLN A 378 -10.41 -3.14 30.63
C GLN A 378 -8.90 -2.99 30.41
N LYS A 379 -8.14 -2.56 31.43
CA LYS A 379 -6.67 -2.51 31.38
C LYS A 379 -6.05 -3.88 31.16
N ASP A 380 -6.47 -4.89 31.91
CA ASP A 380 -5.99 -6.26 31.71
C ASP A 380 -6.26 -6.78 30.29
N LEU A 381 -7.46 -6.51 29.75
CA LEU A 381 -7.81 -6.87 28.36
C LEU A 381 -6.94 -6.14 27.34
N ILE A 382 -6.64 -4.86 27.54
CA ILE A 382 -5.72 -4.10 26.68
C ILE A 382 -4.33 -4.75 26.69
N GLU A 383 -3.80 -5.13 27.85
CA GLU A 383 -2.51 -5.82 27.95
C GLU A 383 -2.51 -7.17 27.22
N PHE A 384 -3.64 -7.89 27.20
CA PHE A 384 -3.77 -9.09 26.36
C PHE A 384 -3.80 -8.76 24.87
N LEU A 385 -4.56 -7.75 24.44
CA LEU A 385 -4.61 -7.35 23.04
C LEU A 385 -3.24 -6.90 22.51
N LYS A 386 -2.38 -6.39 23.39
CA LYS A 386 -1.00 -6.05 23.02
C LYS A 386 -0.13 -7.25 22.64
N THR A 387 -0.54 -8.47 23.00
CA THR A 387 0.17 -9.70 22.67
C THR A 387 -0.19 -10.27 21.30
N LEU A 388 -1.10 -9.63 20.54
CA LEU A 388 -1.70 -10.17 19.31
C LEU A 388 -1.11 -9.59 18.02
#